data_AF-X0S6X3-F1
#
_entry.id   AF-X0S6X3-F1
#
_cell.length_a   1.000
_cell.length_b   1.000
_cell.length_c   1.000
_cell.angle_alpha   90.00
_cell.angle_beta   90.00
_cell.angle_gamma   90.00
#
_symmetry.space_group_name_H-M   'P 1'
#
loop_
_entity.id
_entity.type
_entity.pdbx_description
1 polymer ?
#
loop_
_entity_poly.entity_id
_entity_poly.type
_entity_poly.pdbx_seq_one_letter_code
_entity_poly.pdbx_strand_id
1 'polypeptide(L)'
;PADPKRKYNMFEINCIGNLLSVYVDGGVSIHERIRRLMVPHIAQTIQGTVNNDDDTDTGWIIEMAIRFSDYTELFDGSTPEDGDMWKIGLNRLGGKTNPQHSQWSPSKSEKPNFHRPEDFGKIFFRKKPVR
;
A
#
# COMPACT_ATOMS: atom_id res chain seq x y z
N PRO A 1 -7.32 -24.99 3.43
CA PRO A 1 -8.42 -24.03 3.17
C PRO A 1 -7.90 -22.60 3.26
N ALA A 2 -8.26 -21.73 2.31
CA ALA A 2 -7.97 -20.31 2.36
C ALA A 2 -8.48 -19.71 3.69
N ASP A 3 -7.63 -18.99 4.43
CA ASP A 3 -8.09 -18.22 5.58
C ASP A 3 -8.90 -17.01 5.07
N PRO A 4 -10.23 -16.94 5.31
CA PRO A 4 -11.06 -15.82 4.87
C PRO A 4 -10.61 -14.46 5.46
N LYS A 5 -9.67 -14.44 6.42
CA LYS A 5 -9.11 -13.23 7.05
C LYS A 5 -8.00 -12.53 6.26
N ARG A 6 -7.68 -12.94 5.02
CA ARG A 6 -6.56 -12.40 4.23
C ARG A 6 -6.98 -11.57 3.01
N LYS A 7 -8.12 -10.88 3.08
CA LYS A 7 -8.57 -9.97 2.02
C LYS A 7 -8.01 -8.57 2.23
N TYR A 8 -7.26 -8.04 1.27
CA TYR A 8 -6.74 -6.66 1.33
C TYR A 8 -6.36 -6.12 -0.05
N ASN A 9 -6.36 -4.79 -0.19
CA ASN A 9 -5.82 -4.13 -1.38
C ASN A 9 -4.35 -3.79 -1.15
N MET A 10 -3.54 -3.95 -2.20
CA MET A 10 -2.11 -3.66 -2.21
C MET A 10 -1.79 -2.69 -3.34
N PHE A 11 -1.00 -1.67 -3.01
CA PHE A 11 -0.48 -0.68 -3.95
C PHE A 11 1.04 -0.63 -3.80
N GLU A 12 1.76 -1.04 -4.83
CA GLU A 12 3.21 -0.83 -4.95
C GLU A 12 3.45 0.25 -5.99
N ILE A 13 4.08 1.35 -5.56
CA ILE A 13 4.28 2.53 -6.39
C ILE A 13 5.77 2.86 -6.39
N ASN A 14 6.37 2.96 -7.58
CA ASN A 14 7.76 3.41 -7.70
C ASN A 14 7.88 4.95 -7.69
N CYS A 15 9.09 5.50 -7.62
CA CYS A 15 9.31 6.94 -7.46
C CYS A 15 8.76 7.82 -8.61
N ILE A 16 8.52 7.26 -9.79
CA ILE A 16 7.91 7.96 -10.93
C ILE A 16 6.38 7.78 -11.01
N GLY A 17 5.78 7.10 -10.04
CA GLY A 17 4.33 6.92 -9.95
C GLY A 17 3.78 5.70 -10.69
N ASN A 18 4.63 4.79 -11.21
CA ASN A 18 4.13 3.56 -11.81
C ASN A 18 3.55 2.66 -10.71
N LEU A 19 2.31 2.23 -10.92
CA LEU A 19 1.52 1.48 -9.97
C LEU A 19 1.43 0.00 -10.36
N LEU A 20 1.66 -0.86 -9.37
CA LEU A 20 1.09 -2.19 -9.30
C LEU A 20 -0.05 -2.18 -8.26
N SER A 21 -1.27 -2.47 -8.71
CA SER A 21 -2.44 -2.64 -7.85
C SER A 21 -2.84 -4.11 -7.84
N VAL A 22 -3.04 -4.68 -6.65
CA VAL A 22 -3.51 -6.07 -6.48
C VAL A 22 -4.54 -6.14 -5.37
N TYR A 23 -5.70 -6.75 -5.65
CA TYR A 23 -6.64 -7.17 -4.63
C TYR A 23 -6.31 -8.61 -4.21
N VAL A 24 -5.84 -8.81 -2.99
CA VAL A 24 -5.53 -10.15 -2.47
C VAL A 24 -6.80 -10.74 -1.88
N ASP A 25 -7.19 -11.91 -2.36
CA ASP A 25 -8.26 -12.74 -1.78
C ASP A 25 -7.66 -14.11 -1.46
N GLY A 26 -7.92 -14.66 -0.27
CA GLY A 26 -7.24 -15.84 0.27
C GLY A 26 -7.33 -17.10 -0.60
N GLY A 27 -8.16 -17.12 -1.65
CA GLY A 27 -8.30 -18.21 -2.62
C GLY A 27 -7.70 -17.96 -4.01
N VAL A 28 -7.11 -16.79 -4.28
CA VAL A 28 -6.58 -16.43 -5.62
C VAL A 28 -5.13 -15.99 -5.50
N SER A 29 -4.25 -16.56 -6.32
CA SER A 29 -2.82 -16.17 -6.35
C SER A 29 -2.66 -14.70 -6.73
N ILE A 30 -1.71 -13.99 -6.10
CA ILE A 30 -1.36 -12.61 -6.46
C ILE A 30 -0.84 -12.47 -7.89
N HIS A 31 -0.44 -13.58 -8.52
CA HIS A 31 0.03 -13.61 -9.91
C HIS A 31 -1.10 -13.81 -10.92
N GLU A 32 -2.32 -14.15 -10.47
CA GLU A 32 -3.47 -14.27 -11.36
C GLU A 32 -4.01 -12.88 -11.69
N ARG A 33 -4.48 -12.69 -12.93
CA ARG A 33 -5.16 -11.45 -13.32
C ARG A 33 -6.51 -11.37 -12.63
N ILE A 34 -6.54 -10.74 -11.46
CA ILE A 34 -7.77 -10.51 -10.71
C ILE A 34 -8.52 -9.35 -11.37
N ARG A 35 -9.84 -9.52 -11.58
CA ARG A 35 -10.73 -8.51 -12.20
C ARG A 35 -11.02 -7.30 -11.31
N ARG A 36 -10.41 -7.23 -10.12
CA ARG A 36 -10.64 -6.22 -9.09
C ARG A 36 -9.37 -5.41 -8.90
N LEU A 37 -9.29 -4.27 -9.58
CA LEU A 37 -8.18 -3.34 -9.50
C LEU A 37 -8.68 -2.02 -8.96
N MET A 38 -7.93 -1.48 -7.99
CA MET A 38 -8.13 -0.12 -7.51
C MET A 38 -7.00 0.75 -8.04
N VAL A 39 -7.34 1.81 -8.77
CA VAL A 39 -6.37 2.76 -9.29
C VAL A 39 -6.46 4.07 -8.49
N PRO A 40 -5.62 4.27 -7.45
CA PRO A 40 -5.59 5.55 -6.78
C PRO A 40 -5.10 6.67 -7.71
N HIS A 41 -5.44 7.90 -7.35
CA HIS A 41 -4.76 9.07 -7.89
C HIS A 41 -3.38 9.14 -7.26
N ILE A 42 -2.36 9.30 -8.11
CA ILE A 42 -0.97 9.35 -7.69
C ILE A 42 -0.38 10.66 -8.19
N ALA A 43 0.32 11.36 -7.29
CA ALA A 43 1.18 12.48 -7.62
C ALA A 43 2.57 12.22 -7.04
N GLN A 44 3.58 12.83 -7.67
CA GLN A 44 4.96 12.63 -7.32
C GLN A 44 5.75 13.93 -7.40
N THR A 45 6.70 14.08 -6.48
CA THR A 45 7.75 15.10 -6.57
C THR A 45 9.09 14.39 -6.46
N ILE A 46 10.04 14.72 -7.34
CA ILE A 46 11.37 14.12 -7.36
C ILE A 46 12.39 15.25 -7.19
N GLN A 47 13.27 15.12 -6.20
CA GLN A 47 14.40 16.01 -5.95
C GLN A 47 15.72 15.29 -6.23
N GLY A 48 16.03 15.14 -7.52
CA GLY A 48 17.17 14.36 -7.98
C GLY A 48 16.99 13.92 -9.43
N THR A 49 17.72 12.88 -9.81
CA THR A 49 17.57 12.20 -11.08
C THR A 49 16.71 10.94 -10.92
N VAL A 50 16.46 10.23 -12.02
CA VAL A 50 15.69 8.98 -12.02
C VAL A 50 16.47 7.94 -12.79
N ASN A 51 16.58 6.74 -12.22
CA ASN A 51 17.32 5.61 -12.81
C ASN A 51 18.81 5.90 -13.07
N ASN A 52 19.42 6.81 -12.30
CA ASN A 52 20.86 6.98 -12.25
C ASN A 52 21.35 6.44 -10.90
N ASP A 53 22.04 5.30 -10.91
CA ASP A 53 22.58 4.71 -9.68
C ASP A 53 23.97 5.29 -9.32
N ASP A 54 24.54 6.14 -10.18
CA ASP A 54 25.89 6.72 -10.02
C ASP A 54 25.90 8.07 -9.27
N ASP A 55 24.73 8.64 -8.96
CA ASP A 55 24.61 9.90 -8.22
C ASP A 55 23.87 9.73 -6.87
N THR A 56 23.54 10.85 -6.22
CA THR A 56 22.84 10.85 -4.94
C THR A 56 21.73 11.90 -4.96
N ASP A 57 20.50 11.41 -4.90
CA ASP A 57 19.30 12.23 -4.83
C ASP A 57 19.06 12.76 -3.42
N THR A 58 18.31 13.87 -3.33
CA THR A 58 17.82 14.37 -2.03
C THR A 58 16.60 13.58 -1.57
N GLY A 59 15.76 13.13 -2.51
CA GLY A 59 14.60 12.30 -2.21
C GLY A 59 13.49 12.41 -3.24
N TRP A 60 12.38 11.76 -2.92
CA TRP A 60 11.13 11.85 -3.66
C TRP A 60 9.95 11.70 -2.70
N ILE A 61 8.82 12.25 -3.12
CA ILE A 61 7.54 12.15 -2.41
C ILE A 61 6.55 11.49 -3.35
N ILE A 62 5.79 10.51 -2.85
CA ILE A 62 4.59 9.98 -3.48
C ILE A 62 3.40 10.35 -2.62
N GLU A 63 2.40 10.94 -3.26
CA GLU A 63 1.08 11.19 -2.67
C GLU A 63 0.06 10.30 -3.35
N MET A 64 -0.80 9.66 -2.56
CA MET A 64 -1.82 8.74 -3.03
C MET A 64 -3.18 9.16 -2.48
N ALA A 65 -4.18 9.26 -3.35
CA ALA A 65 -5.57 9.50 -2.97
C ALA A 65 -6.48 8.42 -3.53
N ILE A 66 -7.26 7.80 -2.64
CA ILE A 66 -8.29 6.81 -3.00
C ILE A 66 -9.64 7.51 -2.91
N ARG A 67 -10.33 7.64 -4.05
CA ARG A 67 -11.72 8.09 -4.10
C ARG A 67 -12.64 6.87 -4.01
N PHE A 68 -13.30 6.68 -2.87
CA PHE A 68 -14.18 5.53 -2.65
C PHE A 68 -15.33 5.44 -3.64
N SER A 69 -15.81 6.59 -4.13
CA SER A 69 -16.83 6.67 -5.18
C SER A 69 -16.45 5.93 -6.46
N ASP A 70 -15.16 5.74 -6.72
CA ASP A 70 -14.67 5.18 -7.98
C ASP A 70 -14.70 3.65 -7.98
N TYR A 71 -14.94 3.01 -6.82
CA TYR A 71 -14.74 1.57 -6.61
C TYR A 71 -15.87 0.90 -5.82
N THR A 72 -17.12 1.34 -6.02
CA THR A 72 -18.28 0.89 -5.24
C THR A 72 -18.50 -0.64 -5.23
N GLU A 73 -17.98 -1.35 -6.23
CA GLU A 73 -18.06 -2.81 -6.39
C GLU A 73 -16.91 -3.59 -5.73
N LEU A 74 -15.89 -2.89 -5.25
CA LEU A 74 -14.71 -3.45 -4.58
C LEU A 74 -14.71 -3.24 -3.07
N PHE A 75 -15.62 -2.40 -2.58
CA PHE A 75 -15.85 -2.17 -1.17
C PHE A 75 -17.19 -2.79 -0.76
N ASP A 76 -17.16 -3.69 0.21
CA ASP A 76 -18.37 -4.23 0.86
C ASP A 76 -19.01 -3.18 1.83
N GLY A 77 -18.64 -1.89 1.72
CA GLY A 77 -19.02 -0.81 2.63
C GLY A 77 -18.89 0.60 2.04
N SER A 78 -19.34 1.61 2.79
CA SER A 78 -19.26 3.04 2.47
C SER A 78 -17.86 3.61 2.71
N THR A 79 -17.60 4.82 2.19
CA THR A 79 -16.49 5.70 2.64
C THR A 79 -16.30 5.61 4.16
N PRO A 80 -15.05 5.52 4.68
CA PRO A 80 -14.81 5.38 6.12
C PRO A 80 -15.56 6.40 6.95
N GLU A 81 -16.23 5.91 7.99
CA GLU A 81 -16.99 6.72 8.93
C GLU A 81 -16.13 7.12 10.15
N ASP A 82 -16.65 8.06 10.96
CA ASP A 82 -15.98 8.46 12.19
C ASP A 82 -15.91 7.27 13.16
N GLY A 83 -14.70 6.89 13.58
CA GLY A 83 -14.47 5.76 14.47
C GLY A 83 -14.13 4.45 13.77
N ASP A 84 -14.26 4.36 12.44
CA ASP A 84 -13.87 3.16 11.69
C ASP A 84 -12.39 2.84 11.90
N MET A 85 -12.10 1.55 12.08
CA MET A 85 -10.75 1.05 12.24
C MET A 85 -10.33 0.27 11.02
N TRP A 86 -9.23 0.67 10.41
CA TRP A 86 -8.59 -0.08 9.33
C TRP A 86 -7.25 -0.61 9.75
N LYS A 87 -6.87 -1.71 9.11
CA LYS A 87 -5.51 -2.22 9.16
C LYS A 87 -4.74 -1.80 7.92
N ILE A 88 -3.57 -1.19 8.08
CA ILE A 88 -2.72 -0.79 6.96
C ILE A 88 -1.27 -1.23 7.18
N GLY A 89 -0.60 -1.56 6.07
CA GLY A 89 0.85 -1.66 5.98
C GLY A 89 1.39 -0.49 5.16
N LEU A 90 2.37 0.24 5.69
CA LEU A 90 3.13 1.24 4.96
C LEU A 90 4.59 0.80 4.96
N ASN A 91 5.14 0.53 3.78
CA ASN A 91 6.43 -0.10 3.64
C ASN A 91 7.27 0.62 2.59
N ARG A 92 8.60 0.59 2.74
CA ARG A 92 9.55 0.94 1.69
C ARG A 92 10.39 -0.29 1.39
N LEU A 93 10.41 -0.70 0.13
CA LEU A 93 11.23 -1.79 -0.36
C LEU A 93 11.91 -1.45 -1.68
N GLY A 94 13.01 -2.14 -1.98
CA GLY A 94 13.72 -2.07 -3.27
C GLY A 94 15.00 -1.25 -3.20
N GLY A 95 15.50 -0.84 -4.37
CA GLY A 95 16.85 -0.27 -4.51
C GLY A 95 17.84 -1.35 -4.95
N LYS A 96 18.59 -1.07 -6.02
CA LYS A 96 19.59 -2.00 -6.58
C LYS A 96 20.95 -1.80 -5.90
N THR A 97 21.40 -0.56 -5.82
CA THR A 97 22.67 -0.15 -5.19
C THR A 97 22.54 0.12 -3.69
N ASN A 98 21.36 0.53 -3.23
CA ASN A 98 21.03 0.72 -1.83
C ASN A 98 19.72 0.00 -1.47
N PRO A 99 19.75 -1.33 -1.26
CA PRO A 99 18.57 -2.09 -0.89
C PRO A 99 17.99 -1.61 0.44
N GLN A 100 16.70 -1.29 0.45
CA GLN A 100 15.96 -0.84 1.62
C GLN A 100 14.81 -1.80 1.89
N HIS A 101 14.58 -2.08 3.17
CA HIS A 101 13.41 -2.80 3.66
C HIS A 101 12.96 -2.16 4.98
N SER A 102 11.88 -1.40 4.95
CA SER A 102 11.29 -0.82 6.15
C SER A 102 9.78 -1.00 6.17
N GLN A 103 9.23 -1.10 7.38
CA GLN A 103 7.81 -1.30 7.64
C GLN A 103 7.40 -0.35 8.76
N TRP A 104 6.25 0.31 8.62
CA TRP A 104 5.67 1.11 9.69
C TRP A 104 5.24 0.23 10.88
N SER A 105 4.53 -0.86 10.61
CA SER A 105 4.21 -1.89 11.60
C SER A 105 5.08 -3.12 11.33
N PRO A 106 5.91 -3.57 12.29
CA PRO A 106 6.86 -4.65 12.06
C PRO A 106 6.14 -6.01 11.90
N SER A 107 6.57 -6.81 10.92
CA SER A 107 6.09 -8.19 10.80
C SER A 107 6.63 -9.07 11.92
N LYS A 108 5.84 -10.05 12.38
CA LYS A 108 6.24 -11.03 13.41
C LYS A 108 6.93 -12.26 12.81
N SER A 109 7.70 -12.09 11.75
CA SER A 109 8.44 -13.15 11.06
C SER A 109 9.94 -12.92 11.17
N GLU A 110 10.73 -13.97 10.96
CA GLU A 110 12.21 -13.91 11.01
C GLU A 110 12.80 -12.93 9.98
N LYS A 111 12.16 -12.83 8.81
CA LYS A 111 12.48 -11.86 7.75
C LYS A 111 11.29 -10.93 7.52
N PRO A 112 11.50 -9.70 7.00
CA PRO A 112 10.41 -8.81 6.64
C PRO A 112 9.39 -9.50 5.73
N ASN A 113 8.12 -9.46 6.12
CA ASN A 113 7.03 -9.97 5.31
C ASN A 113 5.95 -8.91 5.17
N PHE A 114 5.83 -8.36 3.95
CA PHE A 114 4.90 -7.27 3.63
C PHE A 114 3.47 -7.75 3.40
N HIS A 115 3.24 -9.06 3.25
CA HIS A 115 1.95 -9.67 2.93
C HIS A 115 1.34 -10.41 4.13
N ARG A 116 1.50 -9.85 5.34
CA ARG A 116 0.88 -10.36 6.58
C ARG A 116 -0.13 -9.36 7.15
N PRO A 117 -1.39 -9.37 6.70
CA PRO A 117 -2.43 -8.49 7.22
C PRO A 117 -2.68 -8.63 8.73
N GLU A 118 -2.26 -9.74 9.33
CA GLU A 118 -2.34 -9.95 10.78
C GLU A 118 -1.43 -9.00 11.56
N ASP A 119 -0.31 -8.57 10.95
CA ASP A 119 0.72 -7.71 11.53
C ASP A 119 0.58 -6.22 11.12
N PHE A 120 -0.39 -5.90 10.26
CA PHE A 120 -0.67 -4.51 9.86
C PHE A 120 -1.04 -3.64 11.07
N GLY A 121 -0.57 -2.39 11.04
CA GLY A 121 -0.89 -1.39 12.05
C GLY A 121 -2.35 -0.96 11.94
N LYS A 122 -2.89 -0.39 13.01
CA LYS A 122 -4.28 0.07 13.05
C LYS A 122 -4.34 1.58 12.88
N ILE A 123 -5.20 2.04 12.00
CA ILE A 123 -5.60 3.45 11.90
C ILE A 123 -7.06 3.58 12.30
N PHE A 124 -7.42 4.74 12.84
CA PHE A 124 -8.80 5.08 13.19
C PHE A 124 -9.19 6.35 12.45
N PHE A 125 -10.27 6.29 11.68
CA PHE A 125 -10.78 7.44 10.95
C PHE A 125 -11.49 8.38 11.92
N ARG A 126 -11.24 9.68 11.77
CA ARG A 126 -11.86 10.72 12.60
C ARG A 126 -12.31 11.89 11.74
N LYS A 127 -13.51 12.41 12.00
CA LYS A 127 -14.05 13.64 11.37
C LYS A 127 -13.39 14.91 11.89
N LYS A 128 -12.71 14.82 13.03
CA LYS A 128 -12.00 15.94 13.67
C LYS A 128 -10.53 15.56 13.80
N PRO A 129 -9.60 16.51 13.63
CA PRO A 129 -8.18 16.28 13.89
C PRO A 129 -7.97 15.70 15.30
N VAL A 130 -7.15 14.67 15.39
CA VAL A 130 -6.70 14.11 16.66
C VAL A 130 -5.51 14.95 17.12
N ARG A 131 -5.58 15.49 18.34
CA ARG A 131 -4.48 16.20 19.00
C ARG A 131 -3.67 15.25 19.86
#